data_AF-A0ABD3XX19-F1
#
_entry.id   AF-A0ABD3XX19-F1
#
_cell.length_a   1.000
_cell.length_b   1.000
_cell.length_c   1.000
_cell.angle_alpha   90.00
_cell.angle_beta   90.00
_cell.angle_gamma   90.00
#
_symmetry.space_group_name_H-M   'P 1'
#
loop_
_entity.id
_entity.type
_entity.pdbx_description
1 polymer ?
#
loop_
_entity_poly.entity_id
_entity_poly.type
_entity_poly.pdbx_seq_one_letter_code
_entity_poly.pdbx_strand_id
1 'polypeptide(L)'
;MGLPNRFSDGEYRNWVKCGVSLMILKEGLHEYIDKGVKKLHENIKRKVSGNFGGSGVLISCRTCSSREIKRNSALSPNHSGWNINCPKNICNVWLKEILAFHNEPESRTINWSNSDITMWSADPYEIAKIFMPKGQDKKRNLPEELDVSAILSVLKHCSFFKSSISHFQILTDLIDIRNTLCHSGDLKVSDAQRNAWIDKMLQLVGDLNIQGTTYSDLSKVKSVDIDTEFRKREISALKNMVACFSCDLENIHDEMSTLRSTISCNSGHSEIKTQKLETDIKNLKEQVNEFTRIADHITSFFGKNPDIVDENIRERVRSMEKDVNNLRDGQYEIETAMSNMNEKLSTFKETLDRNLEETKTNFQRVEQKQENTETQLQSIKTTVSH
;
A
#
# COMPACT_ATOMS: atom_id res chain seq x y z
N MET A 1 -26.87 -0.43 15.81
CA MET A 1 -27.07 -1.38 16.92
C MET A 1 -25.77 -1.56 17.69
N GLY A 2 -25.78 -1.32 19.00
CA GLY A 2 -24.64 -1.60 19.87
C GLY A 2 -24.32 -3.10 19.95
N LEU A 3 -23.07 -3.43 20.26
CA LEU A 3 -22.53 -4.80 20.37
C LEU A 3 -23.40 -5.76 21.21
N PRO A 4 -23.97 -5.37 22.37
CA PRO A 4 -24.77 -6.29 23.21
C PRO A 4 -26.02 -6.83 22.51
N ASN A 5 -26.68 -6.02 21.67
CA ASN A 5 -27.91 -6.42 20.96
C ASN A 5 -27.66 -7.37 19.79
N ARG A 6 -26.40 -7.47 19.31
CA ARG A 6 -26.06 -8.34 18.18
C ARG A 6 -25.93 -9.80 18.62
N PHE A 7 -25.38 -10.05 19.80
CA PHE A 7 -25.22 -11.42 20.32
C PHE A 7 -26.53 -12.10 20.69
N SER A 8 -27.59 -11.34 20.97
CA SER A 8 -28.94 -11.88 21.14
C SER A 8 -29.60 -12.31 19.81
N ASP A 9 -29.13 -11.82 18.66
CA ASP A 9 -29.66 -12.18 17.35
C ASP A 9 -29.13 -13.57 16.89
N GLY A 10 -30.05 -14.52 16.72
CA GLY A 10 -29.72 -15.88 16.29
C GLY A 10 -29.09 -15.95 14.91
N GLU A 11 -29.49 -15.10 13.97
CA GLU A 11 -28.94 -15.09 12.62
C GLU A 11 -27.52 -14.51 12.58
N TYR A 12 -27.25 -13.52 13.44
CA TYR A 12 -25.90 -13.02 13.64
C TYR A 12 -24.99 -14.08 14.27
N ARG A 13 -25.46 -14.78 15.30
CA ARG A 13 -24.72 -15.92 15.88
C ARG A 13 -24.43 -16.97 14.82
N ASN A 14 -25.36 -17.25 13.92
CA ASN A 14 -25.16 -18.18 12.82
C ASN A 14 -24.11 -17.71 11.81
N TRP A 15 -24.13 -16.42 11.44
CA TRP A 15 -23.09 -15.82 10.60
C TRP A 15 -21.70 -15.99 11.24
N VAL A 16 -21.60 -15.73 12.54
CA VAL A 16 -20.40 -15.96 13.33
C VAL A 16 -19.95 -17.43 13.29
N LYS A 17 -20.86 -18.38 13.55
CA LYS A 17 -20.57 -19.82 13.52
C LYS A 17 -19.97 -20.23 12.17
N CYS A 18 -20.56 -19.78 11.07
CA CYS A 18 -20.05 -20.06 9.72
C CYS A 18 -18.65 -19.47 9.49
N GLY A 19 -18.38 -18.27 9.98
CA GLY A 19 -17.04 -17.66 9.93
C GLY A 19 -16.00 -18.48 10.70
N VAL A 20 -16.34 -18.93 11.91
CA VAL A 20 -15.47 -19.81 12.71
C VAL A 20 -15.25 -21.16 12.01
N SER A 21 -16.28 -21.74 11.41
CA SER A 21 -16.16 -22.97 10.63
C SER A 21 -15.18 -22.82 9.46
N LEU A 22 -15.20 -21.69 8.74
CA LEU A 22 -14.23 -21.45 7.67
C LEU A 22 -12.79 -21.35 8.19
N MET A 23 -12.58 -20.81 9.39
CA MET A 23 -11.25 -20.75 10.01
C MET A 23 -10.76 -22.14 10.42
N ILE A 24 -11.62 -22.96 11.04
CA ILE A 24 -11.29 -24.35 11.37
C ILE A 24 -10.99 -25.15 10.10
N LEU A 25 -11.79 -24.96 9.05
CA LEU A 25 -11.53 -25.58 7.75
C LEU A 25 -10.16 -25.16 7.19
N LYS A 26 -9.86 -23.85 7.21
CA LYS A 26 -8.55 -23.33 6.76
C LYS A 26 -7.40 -24.03 7.48
N GLU A 27 -7.43 -24.02 8.81
CA GLU A 27 -6.39 -24.63 9.66
C GLU A 27 -6.25 -26.13 9.39
N GLY A 28 -7.36 -26.85 9.27
CA GLY A 28 -7.36 -28.27 8.95
C GLY A 28 -6.80 -28.59 7.56
N LEU A 29 -6.89 -27.67 6.60
CA LEU A 29 -6.37 -27.86 5.25
C LEU A 29 -4.85 -27.61 5.13
N HIS A 30 -4.20 -26.96 6.10
CA HIS A 30 -2.79 -26.56 6.01
C HIS A 30 -1.84 -27.72 5.70
N GLU A 31 -1.93 -28.82 6.46
CA GLU A 31 -1.03 -29.96 6.26
C GLU A 31 -1.28 -30.67 4.92
N TYR A 32 -2.56 -30.78 4.54
CA TYR A 32 -2.94 -31.40 3.28
C TYR A 32 -2.43 -30.60 2.08
N ILE A 33 -2.63 -29.28 2.09
CA ILE A 33 -2.19 -28.41 0.99
C ILE A 33 -0.67 -28.35 0.91
N ASP A 34 0.04 -28.27 2.04
CA ASP A 34 1.51 -28.25 2.08
C ASP A 34 2.11 -29.49 1.42
N LYS A 35 1.65 -30.68 1.86
CA LYS A 35 2.11 -31.95 1.29
C LYS A 35 1.79 -32.06 -0.20
N GLY A 36 0.59 -31.62 -0.60
CA GLY A 36 0.15 -31.66 -1.99
C GLY A 36 0.96 -30.73 -2.90
N VAL A 37 1.14 -29.48 -2.48
CA VAL A 37 1.90 -28.46 -3.23
C VAL A 37 3.36 -28.87 -3.38
N LYS A 38 3.99 -29.39 -2.32
CA LYS A 38 5.37 -29.92 -2.38
C LYS A 38 5.48 -31.10 -3.36
N LYS A 39 4.53 -32.04 -3.34
CA LYS A 39 4.51 -33.17 -4.29
C LYS A 39 4.27 -32.72 -5.73
N LEU A 40 3.38 -31.77 -5.95
CA LEU A 40 3.13 -31.15 -7.25
C LEU A 40 4.41 -30.51 -7.79
N HIS A 41 5.08 -29.71 -6.96
CA HIS A 41 6.32 -29.03 -7.32
C HIS A 41 7.42 -30.01 -7.74
N GLU A 42 7.64 -31.07 -6.96
CA GLU A 42 8.61 -32.11 -7.31
C GLU A 42 8.25 -32.85 -8.60
N ASN A 43 6.95 -33.06 -8.87
CA ASN A 43 6.51 -33.63 -10.14
C ASN A 43 6.82 -32.72 -11.33
N ILE A 44 6.50 -31.43 -11.22
CA ILE A 44 6.82 -30.43 -12.25
C ILE A 44 8.33 -30.33 -12.45
N LYS A 45 9.13 -30.25 -11.38
CA LYS A 45 10.61 -30.23 -11.45
C LYS A 45 11.16 -31.41 -12.23
N ARG A 46 10.62 -32.61 -12.01
CA ARG A 46 11.03 -33.83 -12.73
C ARG A 46 10.72 -33.71 -14.23
N LYS A 47 9.51 -33.24 -14.59
CA LYS A 47 9.13 -33.05 -16.00
C LYS A 47 9.98 -31.98 -16.68
N VAL A 48 10.20 -30.85 -16.01
CA VAL A 48 11.08 -29.79 -16.51
C VAL A 48 12.49 -30.32 -16.71
N SER A 49 13.07 -31.01 -15.72
CA SER A 49 14.42 -31.56 -15.83
C SER A 49 14.55 -32.60 -16.95
N GLY A 50 13.50 -33.40 -17.20
CA GLY A 50 13.43 -34.34 -18.32
C GLY A 50 13.53 -33.66 -19.69
N ASN A 51 13.02 -32.44 -19.84
CA ASN A 51 13.16 -31.64 -21.07
C ASN A 51 14.60 -31.13 -21.29
N PHE A 52 15.49 -31.22 -20.30
CA PHE A 52 16.88 -30.77 -20.36
C PHE A 52 17.90 -31.90 -20.09
N GLY A 53 17.55 -33.15 -20.41
CA GLY A 53 18.48 -34.29 -20.33
C GLY A 53 18.61 -34.95 -18.96
N GLY A 54 17.69 -34.66 -18.01
CA GLY A 54 17.43 -35.52 -16.86
C GLY A 54 18.53 -35.60 -15.78
N SER A 55 19.55 -34.74 -15.81
CA SER A 55 20.76 -34.85 -14.97
C SER A 55 20.60 -34.50 -13.47
N GLY A 56 19.36 -34.39 -12.97
CA GLY A 56 19.11 -34.00 -11.57
C GLY A 56 19.53 -32.56 -11.21
N VAL A 57 20.00 -31.78 -12.19
CA VAL A 57 20.39 -30.38 -12.00
C VAL A 57 19.14 -29.52 -11.83
N LEU A 58 19.15 -28.63 -10.84
CA LEU A 58 18.11 -27.65 -10.62
C LEU A 58 17.99 -26.72 -11.85
N ILE A 59 16.95 -26.89 -12.65
CA ILE A 59 16.71 -26.06 -13.83
C ILE A 59 15.99 -24.77 -13.41
N SER A 60 16.78 -23.72 -13.20
CA SER A 60 16.31 -22.37 -12.86
C SER A 60 16.63 -21.35 -13.95
N CYS A 61 15.74 -20.40 -14.22
CA CYS A 61 16.06 -19.24 -15.05
C CYS A 61 16.55 -18.08 -14.18
N ARG A 62 17.79 -17.60 -14.43
CA ARG A 62 18.39 -16.47 -13.70
C ARG A 62 18.41 -15.16 -14.50
N THR A 63 18.01 -15.21 -15.77
CA THR A 63 18.08 -14.08 -16.70
C THR A 63 16.73 -13.38 -16.87
N CYS A 64 15.63 -14.14 -16.80
CA CYS A 64 14.28 -13.58 -16.92
C CYS A 64 13.81 -13.04 -15.57
N SER A 65 12.98 -12.00 -15.62
CA SER A 65 12.37 -11.41 -14.44
C SER A 65 10.85 -11.57 -14.47
N SER A 66 10.24 -11.61 -13.29
CA SER A 66 8.78 -11.69 -13.12
C SER A 66 8.03 -10.50 -13.75
N ARG A 67 8.72 -9.42 -14.12
CA ARG A 67 8.14 -8.30 -14.88
C ARG A 67 7.73 -8.70 -16.30
N GLU A 68 8.42 -9.63 -16.93
CA GLU A 68 8.13 -10.08 -18.31
C GLU A 68 6.79 -10.82 -18.38
N ILE A 69 6.50 -11.64 -17.36
CA ILE A 69 5.22 -12.35 -17.24
C ILE A 69 4.10 -11.40 -16.77
N LYS A 70 4.39 -10.47 -15.85
CA LYS A 70 3.40 -9.50 -15.33
C LYS A 70 2.84 -8.56 -16.41
N ARG A 71 3.60 -8.28 -17.48
CA ARG A 71 3.14 -7.47 -18.62
C ARG A 71 2.24 -8.24 -19.59
N ASN A 72 2.35 -9.57 -19.61
CA ASN A 72 1.59 -10.43 -20.51
C ASN A 72 0.50 -11.17 -19.72
N SER A 73 -0.51 -10.44 -19.26
CA SER A 73 -1.70 -11.03 -18.61
C SER A 73 -2.52 -11.95 -19.53
N ALA A 74 -2.12 -12.09 -20.81
CA ALA A 74 -2.72 -12.94 -21.83
C ALA A 74 -1.88 -14.20 -22.13
N LEU A 75 -1.02 -14.65 -21.21
CA LEU A 75 -0.29 -15.93 -21.32
C LEU A 75 -1.24 -17.12 -21.11
N SER A 76 -2.14 -17.34 -22.07
CA SER A 76 -2.93 -18.56 -22.23
C SER A 76 -2.51 -19.25 -23.54
N PRO A 77 -2.53 -20.61 -23.61
CA PRO A 77 -2.01 -21.39 -24.74
C PRO A 77 -2.55 -20.98 -26.13
N ASN A 78 -3.73 -20.37 -26.18
CA ASN A 78 -4.42 -20.03 -27.44
C ASN A 78 -4.25 -18.57 -27.88
N HIS A 79 -3.45 -17.76 -27.18
CA HIS A 79 -3.10 -16.41 -27.63
C HIS A 79 -1.75 -16.41 -28.35
N SER A 80 -1.70 -15.80 -29.54
CA SER A 80 -0.48 -15.53 -30.32
C SER A 80 0.42 -14.56 -29.55
N GLY A 81 1.17 -15.12 -28.59
CA GLY A 81 1.95 -14.40 -27.57
C GLY A 81 2.40 -15.28 -26.39
N TRP A 82 2.07 -16.57 -26.40
CA TRP A 82 2.48 -17.60 -25.43
C TRP A 82 3.98 -17.94 -25.54
N ASN A 83 4.86 -16.95 -25.34
CA ASN A 83 6.31 -17.19 -25.28
C ASN A 83 6.98 -16.07 -24.50
N ILE A 84 7.60 -16.42 -23.37
CA ILE A 84 8.55 -15.55 -22.69
C ILE A 84 9.82 -15.57 -23.52
N ASN A 85 10.38 -14.41 -23.85
CA ASN A 85 11.67 -14.30 -24.55
C ASN A 85 12.82 -14.75 -23.62
N CYS A 86 12.86 -16.05 -23.35
CA CYS A 86 13.79 -16.70 -22.44
C CYS A 86 14.96 -17.27 -23.26
N PRO A 87 16.20 -16.77 -23.08
CA PRO A 87 17.34 -17.18 -23.92
C PRO A 87 17.60 -18.69 -23.95
N LYS A 88 17.21 -19.40 -22.87
CA LYS A 88 17.39 -20.85 -22.73
C LYS A 88 16.08 -21.64 -22.81
N ASN A 89 14.98 -20.97 -23.13
CA ASN A 89 13.62 -21.53 -23.16
C ASN A 89 13.14 -22.15 -21.82
N ILE A 90 13.88 -21.98 -20.72
CA ILE A 90 13.59 -22.58 -19.41
C ILE A 90 12.22 -22.14 -18.89
N CYS A 91 11.92 -20.84 -18.94
CA CYS A 91 10.66 -20.31 -18.43
C CYS A 91 9.44 -20.85 -19.18
N ASN A 92 9.55 -21.07 -20.49
CA ASN A 92 8.43 -21.62 -21.28
C ASN A 92 8.17 -23.09 -20.98
N VAL A 93 9.23 -23.87 -20.70
CA VAL A 93 9.08 -25.26 -20.26
C VAL A 93 8.38 -25.31 -18.90
N TRP A 94 8.83 -24.50 -17.93
CA TRP A 94 8.13 -24.38 -16.65
C TRP A 94 6.66 -23.99 -16.82
N LEU A 95 6.38 -22.95 -17.61
CA LEU A 95 5.03 -22.46 -17.88
C LEU A 95 4.14 -23.56 -18.44
N LYS A 96 4.63 -24.30 -19.45
CA LYS A 96 3.94 -25.46 -20.04
C LYS A 96 3.63 -26.54 -19.00
N GLU A 97 4.63 -26.94 -18.22
CA GLU A 97 4.48 -28.03 -17.25
C GLU A 97 3.58 -27.64 -16.07
N ILE A 98 3.56 -26.37 -15.67
CA ILE A 98 2.61 -25.84 -14.67
C ILE A 98 1.18 -25.86 -15.24
N LEU A 99 0.98 -25.35 -16.45
CA LEU A 99 -0.33 -25.28 -17.09
C LEU A 99 -0.95 -26.65 -17.37
N ALA A 100 -0.13 -27.68 -17.58
CA ALA A 100 -0.61 -29.06 -17.70
C ALA A 100 -1.37 -29.55 -16.45
N PHE A 101 -1.18 -28.89 -15.30
CA PHE A 101 -1.92 -29.16 -14.07
C PHE A 101 -3.07 -28.18 -13.83
N HIS A 102 -3.37 -27.25 -14.74
CA HIS A 102 -4.51 -26.35 -14.59
C HIS A 102 -5.78 -27.00 -15.16
N ASN A 103 -6.89 -26.97 -14.42
CA ASN A 103 -8.19 -27.52 -14.87
C ASN A 103 -8.80 -26.70 -16.02
N GLU A 104 -8.45 -25.42 -16.10
CA GLU A 104 -8.93 -24.47 -17.12
C GLU A 104 -7.73 -23.72 -17.74
N PRO A 105 -6.80 -24.42 -18.42
CA PRO A 105 -5.50 -23.84 -18.81
C PRO A 105 -5.64 -22.72 -19.85
N GLU A 106 -6.81 -22.62 -20.50
CA GLU A 106 -7.12 -21.60 -21.49
C GLU A 106 -7.75 -20.34 -20.87
N SER A 107 -8.09 -20.38 -19.58
CA SER A 107 -8.80 -19.29 -18.92
C SER A 107 -7.96 -18.01 -18.84
N ARG A 108 -8.61 -16.87 -19.04
CA ARG A 108 -8.03 -15.53 -18.80
C ARG A 108 -7.79 -15.24 -17.32
N THR A 109 -8.14 -16.16 -16.42
CA THR A 109 -8.05 -16.00 -14.96
C THR A 109 -6.75 -16.50 -14.35
N ILE A 110 -5.78 -16.98 -15.15
CA ILE A 110 -4.48 -17.42 -14.64
C ILE A 110 -3.70 -16.21 -14.11
N ASN A 111 -3.48 -16.17 -12.80
CA ASN A 111 -2.91 -15.01 -12.10
C ASN A 111 -1.38 -15.11 -12.02
N TRP A 112 -0.73 -15.10 -13.18
CA TRP A 112 0.72 -15.19 -13.27
C TRP A 112 1.47 -14.12 -12.46
N SER A 113 0.86 -12.96 -12.26
CA SER A 113 1.42 -11.86 -11.47
C SER A 113 1.61 -12.19 -10.00
N ASN A 114 0.93 -13.21 -9.48
CA ASN A 114 1.09 -13.66 -8.10
C ASN A 114 2.44 -14.32 -7.86
N SER A 115 3.10 -14.81 -8.90
CA SER A 115 4.24 -15.71 -8.77
C SER A 115 5.56 -15.06 -9.19
N ASP A 116 6.65 -15.45 -8.52
CA ASP A 116 8.02 -15.11 -8.91
C ASP A 116 8.69 -16.25 -9.67
N ILE A 117 8.97 -16.02 -10.95
CA ILE A 117 9.56 -17.03 -11.85
C ILE A 117 10.97 -17.43 -11.46
N THR A 118 11.68 -16.54 -10.78
CA THR A 118 13.05 -16.82 -10.31
C THR A 118 13.04 -17.87 -9.20
N MET A 119 11.90 -18.04 -8.54
CA MET A 119 11.70 -18.90 -7.39
C MET A 119 10.97 -20.20 -7.73
N TRP A 120 10.43 -20.37 -8.94
CA TRP A 120 9.74 -21.59 -9.39
C TRP A 120 10.52 -22.89 -9.16
N SER A 121 11.84 -22.85 -9.23
CA SER A 121 12.67 -24.04 -9.00
C SER A 121 12.88 -24.36 -7.50
N ALA A 122 12.77 -23.36 -6.63
CA ALA A 122 13.17 -23.44 -5.22
C ALA A 122 11.97 -23.46 -4.27
N ASP A 123 10.90 -22.74 -4.59
CA ASP A 123 9.74 -22.54 -3.72
C ASP A 123 8.46 -23.16 -4.33
N PRO A 124 7.91 -24.22 -3.71
CA PRO A 124 6.65 -24.83 -4.13
C PRO A 124 5.47 -23.86 -4.16
N TYR A 125 5.42 -22.87 -3.27
CA TYR A 125 4.29 -21.97 -3.15
C TYR A 125 4.24 -20.94 -4.27
N GLU A 126 5.37 -20.64 -4.89
CA GLU A 126 5.39 -19.80 -6.10
C GLU A 126 4.64 -20.48 -7.24
N ILE A 127 4.68 -21.81 -7.33
CA ILE A 127 3.83 -22.56 -8.27
C ILE A 127 2.37 -22.56 -7.83
N ALA A 128 2.10 -22.78 -6.54
CA ALA A 128 0.73 -22.81 -6.02
C ALA A 128 -0.03 -21.49 -6.26
N LYS A 129 0.65 -20.34 -6.12
CA LYS A 129 0.12 -18.99 -6.33
C LYS A 129 -0.52 -18.76 -7.71
N ILE A 130 -0.11 -19.53 -8.72
CA ILE A 130 -0.66 -19.44 -10.08
C ILE A 130 -2.11 -19.93 -10.14
N PHE A 131 -2.48 -20.85 -9.25
CA PHE A 131 -3.83 -21.40 -9.10
C PHE A 131 -4.70 -20.58 -8.13
N MET A 132 -4.14 -19.54 -7.51
CA MET A 132 -4.84 -18.70 -6.52
C MET A 132 -5.50 -17.48 -7.18
N PRO A 133 -6.44 -16.81 -6.50
CA PRO A 133 -7.01 -15.53 -6.95
C PRO A 133 -5.92 -14.44 -7.03
N LYS A 134 -6.20 -13.35 -7.74
CA LYS A 134 -5.28 -12.20 -7.86
C LYS A 134 -4.95 -11.59 -6.49
N GLY A 135 -3.73 -11.08 -6.34
CA GLY A 135 -3.29 -10.32 -5.15
C GLY A 135 -2.51 -11.15 -4.13
N GLN A 136 -1.96 -12.29 -4.56
CA GLN A 136 -1.14 -13.18 -3.72
C GLN A 136 0.37 -12.98 -3.98
N ASP A 137 0.75 -11.87 -4.59
CA ASP A 137 2.13 -11.51 -4.96
C ASP A 137 2.99 -11.04 -3.78
N LYS A 138 2.39 -10.91 -2.60
CA LYS A 138 3.12 -10.70 -1.34
C LYS A 138 3.85 -12.00 -0.94
N LYS A 139 4.75 -11.91 0.05
CA LYS A 139 5.51 -13.04 0.63
C LYS A 139 4.61 -14.00 1.43
N ARG A 140 3.60 -14.59 0.77
CA ARG A 140 2.75 -15.65 1.31
C ARG A 140 3.29 -16.98 0.81
N ASN A 141 4.25 -17.55 1.53
CA ASN A 141 4.98 -18.74 1.08
C ASN A 141 4.78 -19.93 2.03
N LEU A 142 3.89 -19.77 3.01
CA LEU A 142 3.51 -20.79 3.97
C LEU A 142 1.99 -21.03 3.96
N PRO A 143 1.52 -22.26 4.25
CA PRO A 143 0.10 -22.57 4.31
C PRO A 143 -0.68 -21.67 5.28
N GLU A 144 -0.09 -21.33 6.43
CA GLU A 144 -0.73 -20.55 7.49
C GLU A 144 -0.99 -19.09 7.07
N GLU A 145 -0.18 -18.58 6.15
CA GLU A 145 -0.26 -17.22 5.60
C GLU A 145 -1.33 -17.09 4.49
N LEU A 146 -1.82 -18.22 3.99
CA LEU A 146 -2.88 -18.23 2.97
C LEU A 146 -4.25 -17.99 3.62
N ASP A 147 -5.11 -17.26 2.92
CA ASP A 147 -6.53 -17.24 3.26
C ASP A 147 -7.23 -18.53 2.77
N VAL A 148 -8.39 -18.83 3.35
CA VAL A 148 -9.13 -20.07 3.02
C VAL A 148 -9.50 -20.13 1.53
N SER A 149 -9.71 -18.97 0.88
CA SER A 149 -10.03 -18.94 -0.54
C SER A 149 -8.83 -19.20 -1.43
N ALA A 150 -7.64 -18.73 -1.07
CA ALA A 150 -6.42 -19.11 -1.75
C ALA A 150 -6.24 -20.63 -1.74
N ILE A 151 -6.44 -21.27 -0.58
CA ILE A 151 -6.37 -22.74 -0.45
C ILE A 151 -7.43 -23.43 -1.31
N LEU A 152 -8.71 -23.04 -1.18
CA LEU A 152 -9.80 -23.63 -1.96
C LEU A 152 -9.62 -23.43 -3.47
N SER A 153 -9.08 -22.28 -3.90
CA SER A 153 -8.76 -22.02 -5.30
C SER A 153 -7.64 -22.92 -5.82
N VAL A 154 -6.60 -23.21 -5.03
CA VAL A 154 -5.58 -24.20 -5.44
C VAL A 154 -6.23 -25.56 -5.67
N LEU A 155 -7.07 -26.03 -4.74
CA LEU A 155 -7.78 -27.30 -4.89
C LEU A 155 -8.70 -27.31 -6.14
N LYS A 156 -9.32 -26.16 -6.46
CA LYS A 156 -10.26 -26.01 -7.58
C LYS A 156 -9.57 -25.91 -8.94
N HIS A 157 -8.46 -25.20 -9.03
CA HIS A 157 -7.83 -24.91 -10.31
C HIS A 157 -6.71 -25.88 -10.65
N CYS A 158 -6.18 -26.62 -9.67
CA CYS A 158 -5.12 -27.59 -9.90
C CYS A 158 -5.66 -29.04 -10.02
N SER A 159 -5.49 -29.63 -11.20
CA SER A 159 -5.92 -31.00 -11.51
C SER A 159 -5.23 -32.07 -10.66
N PHE A 160 -4.07 -31.76 -10.06
CA PHE A 160 -3.36 -32.64 -9.14
C PHE A 160 -4.19 -33.08 -7.93
N PHE A 161 -5.11 -32.22 -7.47
CA PHE A 161 -5.97 -32.50 -6.31
C PHE A 161 -7.31 -33.10 -6.70
N LYS A 162 -7.65 -33.13 -7.99
CA LYS A 162 -9.00 -33.44 -8.48
C LYS A 162 -9.47 -34.84 -8.09
N SER A 163 -8.58 -35.84 -8.10
CA SER A 163 -8.92 -37.23 -7.76
C SER A 163 -9.26 -37.45 -6.30
N SER A 164 -8.88 -36.53 -5.41
CA SER A 164 -9.09 -36.65 -3.97
C SER A 164 -10.42 -36.07 -3.50
N ILE A 165 -11.23 -35.50 -4.41
CA ILE A 165 -12.49 -34.82 -4.08
C ILE A 165 -13.60 -35.47 -4.89
N SER A 166 -14.57 -36.05 -4.19
CA SER A 166 -15.64 -36.84 -4.81
C SER A 166 -16.63 -35.95 -5.54
N HIS A 167 -16.92 -34.77 -4.99
CA HIS A 167 -17.87 -33.80 -5.53
C HIS A 167 -17.21 -32.46 -5.80
N PHE A 168 -16.59 -32.30 -6.96
CA PHE A 168 -15.76 -31.12 -7.28
C PHE A 168 -16.47 -29.77 -7.15
N GLN A 169 -17.79 -29.73 -7.38
CA GLN A 169 -18.63 -28.53 -7.23
C GLN A 169 -18.57 -27.93 -5.82
N ILE A 170 -18.26 -28.75 -4.80
CA ILE A 170 -18.15 -28.31 -3.41
C ILE A 170 -17.14 -27.18 -3.21
N LEU A 171 -16.08 -27.14 -4.02
CA LEU A 171 -15.05 -26.11 -3.93
C LEU A 171 -15.57 -24.75 -4.39
N THR A 172 -16.37 -24.71 -5.46
CA THR A 172 -17.04 -23.48 -5.91
C THR A 172 -18.01 -23.01 -4.84
N ASP A 173 -18.82 -23.93 -4.31
CA ASP A 173 -19.81 -23.60 -3.29
C ASP A 173 -19.17 -23.03 -2.02
N LEU A 174 -18.03 -23.58 -1.58
CA LEU A 174 -17.31 -23.10 -0.39
C LEU A 174 -16.65 -21.73 -0.62
N ILE A 175 -16.14 -21.47 -1.83
CA ILE A 175 -15.65 -20.14 -2.23
C ILE A 175 -16.81 -19.13 -2.18
N ASP A 176 -17.97 -19.49 -2.72
CA ASP A 176 -19.16 -18.63 -2.73
C ASP A 176 -19.72 -18.38 -1.32
N ILE A 177 -19.71 -19.40 -0.45
CA ILE A 177 -20.04 -19.26 0.98
C ILE A 177 -19.11 -18.25 1.64
N ARG A 178 -17.79 -18.36 1.43
CA ARG A 178 -16.83 -17.38 1.98
C ARG A 178 -17.12 -15.98 1.47
N ASN A 179 -17.29 -15.82 0.16
CA ASN A 179 -17.58 -14.51 -0.44
C ASN A 179 -18.87 -13.91 0.13
N THR A 180 -19.92 -14.72 0.27
CA THR A 180 -21.19 -14.32 0.87
C THR A 180 -21.00 -13.84 2.31
N LEU A 181 -20.24 -14.58 3.13
CA LEU A 181 -19.97 -14.19 4.52
C LEU A 181 -19.17 -12.90 4.62
N CYS A 182 -18.10 -12.74 3.82
CA CYS A 182 -17.25 -11.56 3.85
C CYS A 182 -17.92 -10.30 3.31
N HIS A 183 -18.91 -10.45 2.42
CA HIS A 183 -19.60 -9.33 1.78
C HIS A 183 -21.05 -9.15 2.28
N SER A 184 -21.48 -9.91 3.29
CA SER A 184 -22.79 -9.74 3.93
C SER A 184 -22.82 -8.40 4.69
N GLY A 185 -23.64 -7.47 4.22
CA GLY A 185 -23.81 -6.16 4.87
C GLY A 185 -24.69 -6.20 6.11
N ASP A 186 -25.54 -7.22 6.23
CA ASP A 186 -26.49 -7.45 7.32
C ASP A 186 -25.96 -8.40 8.40
N LEU A 187 -24.89 -9.15 8.10
CA LEU A 187 -24.20 -10.09 8.99
C LEU A 187 -25.13 -11.19 9.53
N LYS A 188 -26.04 -11.68 8.68
CA LYS A 188 -27.10 -12.63 9.06
C LYS A 188 -27.05 -13.89 8.22
N VAL A 189 -27.24 -15.03 8.88
CA VAL A 189 -27.35 -16.35 8.24
C VAL A 189 -28.47 -17.13 8.92
N SER A 190 -29.41 -17.67 8.15
CA SER A 190 -30.46 -18.54 8.71
C SER A 190 -29.91 -19.87 9.23
N ASP A 191 -30.61 -20.55 10.14
CA ASP A 191 -30.20 -21.87 10.63
C ASP A 191 -30.04 -22.92 9.52
N ALA A 192 -30.94 -22.88 8.54
CA ALA A 192 -30.91 -23.78 7.37
C ALA A 192 -29.64 -23.56 6.54
N GLN A 193 -29.31 -22.29 6.24
CA GLN A 193 -28.08 -21.95 5.52
C GLN A 193 -26.84 -22.34 6.32
N ARG A 194 -26.79 -22.01 7.62
CA ARG A 194 -25.67 -22.39 8.50
C ARG A 194 -25.42 -23.89 8.45
N ASN A 195 -26.45 -24.70 8.65
CA ASN A 195 -26.33 -26.16 8.64
C ASN A 195 -25.82 -26.66 7.28
N ALA A 196 -26.43 -26.21 6.18
CA ALA A 196 -26.02 -26.60 4.83
C ALA A 196 -24.57 -26.21 4.52
N TRP A 197 -24.12 -25.04 4.98
CA TRP A 197 -22.75 -24.57 4.75
C TRP A 197 -21.71 -25.39 5.54
N ILE A 198 -21.98 -25.67 6.82
CA ILE A 198 -21.11 -26.51 7.64
C ILE A 198 -21.05 -27.93 7.09
N ASP A 199 -22.17 -28.48 6.61
CA ASP A 199 -22.23 -29.83 6.04
C ASP A 199 -21.36 -29.95 4.78
N LYS A 200 -21.29 -28.90 3.94
CA LYS A 200 -20.33 -28.84 2.83
C LYS A 200 -18.88 -28.83 3.29
N MET A 201 -18.55 -28.13 4.38
CA MET A 201 -17.18 -28.15 4.93
C MET A 201 -16.83 -29.55 5.46
N LEU A 202 -17.75 -30.20 6.18
CA LEU A 202 -17.57 -31.56 6.69
C LEU A 202 -17.40 -32.57 5.55
N GLN A 203 -18.17 -32.43 4.46
CA GLN A 203 -18.03 -33.27 3.28
C GLN A 203 -16.64 -33.12 2.64
N LEU A 204 -16.13 -31.89 2.48
CA LEU A 204 -14.77 -31.68 1.95
C LEU A 204 -13.70 -32.29 2.86
N VAL A 205 -13.81 -32.09 4.18
CA VAL A 205 -12.89 -32.65 5.18
C VAL A 205 -12.88 -34.18 5.12
N GLY A 206 -14.06 -34.80 4.93
CA GLY A 206 -14.22 -36.23 4.74
C GLY A 206 -13.59 -36.74 3.43
N ASP A 207 -13.89 -36.09 2.30
CA ASP A 207 -13.34 -36.42 0.99
C ASP A 207 -11.80 -36.43 1.00
N LEU A 208 -11.21 -35.40 1.60
CA LEU A 208 -9.76 -35.24 1.68
C LEU A 208 -9.11 -36.10 2.79
N ASN A 209 -9.92 -36.79 3.59
CA ASN A 209 -9.48 -37.57 4.76
C ASN A 209 -8.54 -36.75 5.67
N ILE A 210 -8.93 -35.50 5.97
CA ILE A 210 -8.15 -34.59 6.82
C ILE A 210 -8.04 -35.20 8.22
N GLN A 211 -6.80 -35.35 8.69
CA GLN A 211 -6.50 -35.94 9.99
C GLN A 211 -6.70 -34.93 11.13
N GLY A 212 -6.73 -35.41 12.37
CA GLY A 212 -6.81 -34.57 13.57
C GLY A 212 -8.24 -34.23 13.98
N THR A 213 -8.42 -33.06 14.61
CA THR A 213 -9.68 -32.70 15.26
C THR A 213 -10.64 -31.93 14.36
N THR A 214 -10.22 -31.50 13.17
CA THR A 214 -10.97 -30.63 12.23
C THR A 214 -12.43 -31.06 12.05
N TYR A 215 -12.67 -32.33 11.74
CA TYR A 215 -14.04 -32.85 11.56
C TYR A 215 -14.86 -32.74 12.84
N SER A 216 -14.28 -33.12 13.98
CA SER A 216 -14.95 -33.06 15.28
C SER A 216 -15.22 -31.63 15.70
N ASP A 217 -14.32 -30.69 15.41
CA ASP A 217 -14.44 -29.28 15.79
C ASP A 217 -15.47 -28.57 14.93
N LEU A 218 -15.51 -28.83 13.62
CA LEU A 218 -16.61 -28.37 12.74
C LEU A 218 -17.96 -28.91 13.21
N SER A 219 -18.01 -30.19 13.60
CA SER A 219 -19.24 -30.82 14.11
C SER A 219 -19.71 -30.18 15.42
N LYS A 220 -18.78 -29.84 16.33
CA LYS A 220 -19.09 -29.14 17.60
C LYS A 220 -19.60 -27.71 17.35
N VAL A 221 -19.05 -26.99 16.38
CA VAL A 221 -19.52 -25.63 16.02
C VAL A 221 -21.01 -25.64 15.65
N LYS A 222 -21.51 -26.74 15.07
CA LYS A 222 -22.93 -26.91 14.74
C LYS A 222 -23.83 -26.98 15.98
N SER A 223 -23.34 -27.57 17.09
CA SER A 223 -24.13 -27.87 18.29
C SER A 223 -23.88 -26.95 19.48
N VAL A 224 -22.70 -26.33 19.59
CA VAL A 224 -22.29 -25.53 20.75
C VAL A 224 -22.69 -24.07 20.58
N ASP A 225 -23.05 -23.43 21.70
CA ASP A 225 -23.16 -21.97 21.78
C ASP A 225 -21.75 -21.38 21.90
N ILE A 226 -21.23 -20.82 20.81
CA ILE A 226 -19.81 -20.43 20.66
C ILE A 226 -19.56 -19.04 21.26
N ASP A 227 -20.50 -18.55 22.06
CA ASP A 227 -20.54 -17.18 22.52
C ASP A 227 -19.26 -16.82 23.29
N THR A 228 -18.72 -17.73 24.10
CA THR A 228 -17.49 -17.50 24.87
C THR A 228 -16.22 -17.51 24.02
N GLU A 229 -16.06 -18.50 23.13
CA GLU A 229 -14.85 -18.62 22.30
C GLU A 229 -14.81 -17.56 21.19
N PHE A 230 -15.96 -17.19 20.63
CA PHE A 230 -16.03 -16.10 19.68
C PHE A 230 -15.76 -14.76 20.35
N ARG A 231 -16.35 -14.47 21.53
CA ARG A 231 -16.03 -13.25 22.29
C ARG A 231 -14.52 -13.14 22.55
N LYS A 232 -13.84 -14.23 22.89
CA LYS A 232 -12.37 -14.25 23.03
C LYS A 232 -11.65 -13.88 21.72
N ARG A 233 -12.05 -14.48 20.59
CA ARG A 233 -11.45 -14.21 19.27
C ARG A 233 -11.74 -12.79 18.78
N GLU A 234 -12.95 -12.27 18.98
CA GLU A 234 -13.32 -10.89 18.65
C GLU A 234 -12.55 -9.90 19.51
N ILE A 235 -12.44 -10.14 20.83
CA ILE A 235 -11.58 -9.33 21.71
C ILE A 235 -10.13 -9.36 21.23
N SER A 236 -9.62 -10.51 20.79
CA SER A 236 -8.26 -10.61 20.23
C SER A 236 -8.11 -9.83 18.92
N ALA A 237 -9.10 -9.91 18.02
CA ALA A 237 -9.09 -9.18 16.76
C ALA A 237 -9.17 -7.66 16.99
N LEU A 238 -10.01 -7.21 17.92
CA LEU A 238 -10.11 -5.83 18.33
C LEU A 238 -8.80 -5.34 18.97
N LYS A 239 -8.16 -6.15 19.84
CA LYS A 239 -6.83 -5.83 20.39
C LYS A 239 -5.78 -5.65 19.30
N ASN A 240 -5.76 -6.54 18.31
CA ASN A 240 -4.82 -6.43 17.17
C ASN A 240 -5.10 -5.18 16.33
N MET A 241 -6.37 -4.85 16.09
CA MET A 241 -6.76 -3.65 15.37
C MET A 241 -6.36 -2.37 16.12
N VAL A 242 -6.55 -2.35 17.45
CA VAL A 242 -6.08 -1.26 18.31
C VAL A 242 -4.57 -1.13 18.24
N ALA A 243 -3.82 -2.24 18.31
CA ALA A 243 -2.37 -2.21 18.18
C ALA A 243 -1.90 -1.68 16.81
N CYS A 244 -2.56 -2.08 15.72
CA CYS A 244 -2.28 -1.52 14.39
C CYS A 244 -2.54 -0.01 14.36
N PHE A 245 -3.69 0.46 14.88
CA PHE A 245 -3.98 1.89 14.93
C PHE A 245 -2.98 2.66 15.79
N SER A 246 -2.51 2.10 16.91
CA SER A 246 -1.44 2.70 17.71
C SER A 246 -0.15 2.85 16.90
N CYS A 247 0.25 1.82 16.13
CA CYS A 247 1.42 1.90 15.26
C CYS A 247 1.26 2.94 14.14
N ASP A 248 0.07 3.04 13.54
CA ASP A 248 -0.22 4.05 12.51
C ASP A 248 -0.15 5.46 13.10
N LEU A 249 -0.62 5.66 14.33
CA LEU A 249 -0.52 6.94 15.04
C LEU A 249 0.93 7.33 15.35
N GLU A 250 1.77 6.38 15.76
CA GLU A 250 3.20 6.60 15.96
C GLU A 250 3.90 7.02 14.65
N ASN A 251 3.61 6.34 13.54
CA ASN A 251 4.16 6.71 12.23
C ASN A 251 3.74 8.13 11.81
N ILE A 252 2.46 8.48 11.98
CA ILE A 252 1.96 9.84 11.69
C ILE A 252 2.67 10.87 12.57
N HIS A 253 2.88 10.57 13.86
CA HIS A 253 3.60 11.44 14.76
C HIS A 253 5.05 11.69 14.29
N ASP A 254 5.75 10.65 13.84
CA ASP A 254 7.12 10.74 13.32
C ASP A 254 7.20 11.54 12.00
N GLU A 255 6.25 11.33 11.09
CA GLU A 255 6.12 12.12 9.87
C GLU A 255 5.90 13.61 10.19
N MET A 256 5.03 13.91 11.16
CA MET A 256 4.77 15.27 11.63
C MET A 256 6.00 15.92 12.27
N SER A 257 6.77 15.16 13.05
CA SER A 257 8.04 15.63 13.62
C SER A 257 9.05 16.00 12.54
N THR A 258 9.15 15.14 11.51
CA THR A 258 10.03 15.35 10.35
C THR A 258 9.63 16.59 9.55
N LEU A 259 8.32 16.77 9.30
CA LEU A 259 7.78 17.96 8.64
C LEU A 259 8.07 19.22 9.45
N ARG A 260 7.88 19.19 10.77
CA ARG A 260 8.20 20.33 11.66
C ARG A 260 9.68 20.71 11.57
N SER A 261 10.59 19.74 11.60
CA SER A 261 12.03 19.98 11.44
C SER A 261 12.37 20.60 10.09
N THR A 262 11.72 20.12 9.02
CA THR A 262 11.93 20.62 7.66
C THR A 262 11.46 22.07 7.52
N ILE A 263 10.28 22.41 8.06
CA ILE A 263 9.77 23.78 8.09
C ILE A 263 10.73 24.70 8.84
N SER A 264 11.22 24.27 10.02
CA SER A 264 12.17 25.04 10.82
C SER A 264 13.47 25.32 10.03
N CYS A 265 14.05 24.31 9.38
CA CYS A 265 15.26 24.47 8.58
C CYS A 265 15.06 25.45 7.40
N ASN A 266 13.94 25.30 6.66
CA ASN A 266 13.64 26.17 5.53
C ASN A 266 13.39 27.62 5.97
N SER A 267 12.76 27.83 7.13
CA SER A 267 12.56 29.17 7.69
C SER A 267 13.90 29.85 7.98
N GLY A 268 14.87 29.16 8.61
CA GLY A 268 16.20 29.70 8.86
C GLY A 268 16.98 30.03 7.59
N HIS A 269 16.91 29.17 6.57
CA HIS A 269 17.52 29.46 5.26
C HIS A 269 16.91 30.71 4.58
N SER A 270 15.59 30.89 4.68
CA SER A 270 14.92 32.06 4.12
C SER A 270 15.33 33.34 4.84
N GLU A 271 15.47 33.30 6.17
CA GLU A 271 15.87 34.44 6.99
C GLU A 271 17.31 34.89 6.69
N ILE A 272 18.24 33.95 6.58
CA ILE A 272 19.63 34.24 6.17
C ILE A 272 19.68 34.89 4.78
N LYS A 273 18.86 34.40 3.83
CA LYS A 273 18.82 34.95 2.48
C LYS A 273 18.23 36.37 2.46
N THR A 274 17.21 36.63 3.26
CA THR A 274 16.62 37.97 3.44
C THR A 274 17.64 38.94 4.02
N GLN A 275 18.35 38.58 5.10
CA GLN A 275 19.37 39.43 5.72
C GLN A 275 20.51 39.77 4.75
N LYS A 276 20.92 38.80 3.92
CA LYS A 276 21.94 39.04 2.89
C LYS A 276 21.45 40.04 1.84
N LEU A 277 20.22 39.88 1.35
CA LEU A 277 19.62 40.81 0.38
C LEU A 277 19.49 42.22 0.97
N GLU A 278 19.05 42.36 2.23
CA GLU A 278 18.97 43.65 2.92
C GLU A 278 20.35 44.34 3.00
N THR A 279 21.40 43.58 3.26
CA THR A 279 22.78 44.09 3.30
C THR A 279 23.25 44.55 1.93
N ASP A 280 23.02 43.75 0.89
CA ASP A 280 23.39 44.08 -0.49
C ASP A 280 22.65 45.33 -0.99
N ILE A 281 21.36 45.46 -0.66
CA ILE A 281 20.55 46.65 -0.99
C ILE A 281 21.09 47.89 -0.29
N LYS A 282 21.45 47.79 1.00
CA LYS A 282 22.02 48.92 1.73
C LYS A 282 23.31 49.41 1.07
N ASN A 283 24.19 48.49 0.70
CA ASN A 283 25.44 48.82 -0.01
C ASN A 283 25.17 49.47 -1.37
N LEU A 284 24.20 48.96 -2.15
CA LEU A 284 23.81 49.57 -3.42
C LEU A 284 23.24 50.98 -3.24
N LYS A 285 22.41 51.21 -2.22
CA LYS A 285 21.88 52.55 -1.90
C LYS A 285 23.01 53.53 -1.57
N GLU A 286 24.02 53.11 -0.82
CA GLU A 286 25.19 53.93 -0.52
C GLU A 286 25.99 54.27 -1.78
N GLN A 287 26.19 53.31 -2.69
CA GLN A 287 26.86 53.54 -3.97
C GLN A 287 26.10 54.51 -4.87
N VAL A 288 24.78 54.34 -4.99
CA VAL A 288 23.92 55.25 -5.79
C VAL A 288 24.00 56.67 -5.24
N ASN A 289 23.91 56.85 -3.92
CA ASN A 289 24.02 58.17 -3.29
C ASN A 289 25.37 58.84 -3.58
N GLU A 290 26.46 58.07 -3.58
CA GLU A 290 27.79 58.60 -3.91
C GLU A 290 27.89 58.99 -5.39
N PHE A 291 27.37 58.17 -6.30
CA PHE A 291 27.31 58.52 -7.73
C PHE A 291 26.46 59.78 -7.97
N THR A 292 25.33 59.93 -7.27
CA THR A 292 24.52 61.15 -7.34
C THR A 292 25.30 62.37 -6.89
N ARG A 293 26.04 62.29 -5.77
CA ARG A 293 26.90 63.40 -5.30
C ARG A 293 27.98 63.78 -6.30
N ILE A 294 28.64 62.79 -6.90
CA ILE A 294 29.67 63.02 -7.92
C ILE A 294 29.05 63.68 -9.15
N ALA A 295 27.88 63.21 -9.60
CA ALA A 295 27.16 63.78 -10.73
C ALA A 295 26.79 65.26 -10.45
N ASP A 296 26.24 65.57 -9.27
CA ASP A 296 25.89 66.94 -8.87
C ASP A 296 27.12 67.87 -8.86
N HIS A 297 28.27 67.38 -8.36
CA HIS A 297 29.53 68.12 -8.39
C HIS A 297 30.00 68.40 -9.82
N ILE A 298 29.94 67.40 -10.70
CA ILE A 298 30.31 67.54 -12.11
C ILE A 298 29.39 68.55 -12.81
N THR A 299 28.08 68.43 -12.63
CA THR A 299 27.09 69.34 -13.21
C THR A 299 27.29 70.77 -12.69
N SER A 300 27.55 70.95 -11.39
CA SER A 300 27.86 72.27 -10.81
C SER A 300 29.16 72.87 -11.36
N PHE A 301 30.21 72.06 -11.50
CA PHE A 301 31.50 72.50 -12.04
C PHE A 301 31.37 72.98 -13.48
N PHE A 302 30.68 72.21 -14.34
CA PHE A 302 30.47 72.59 -15.74
C PHE A 302 29.50 73.76 -15.91
N GLY A 303 28.48 73.88 -15.06
CA GLY A 303 27.59 75.04 -15.05
C GLY A 303 28.31 76.35 -14.70
N LYS A 304 29.38 76.30 -13.88
CA LYS A 304 30.19 77.46 -13.49
C LYS A 304 31.33 77.80 -14.46
N ASN A 305 31.69 76.89 -15.38
CA ASN A 305 32.80 77.06 -16.31
C ASN A 305 32.38 76.77 -17.76
N PRO A 306 31.43 77.53 -18.34
CA PRO A 306 30.88 77.23 -19.67
C PRO A 306 31.90 77.32 -20.82
N ASP A 307 33.00 78.05 -20.62
CA ASP A 307 34.01 78.36 -21.65
C ASP A 307 35.05 77.24 -21.84
N ILE A 308 35.10 76.25 -20.94
CA ILE A 308 36.04 75.12 -20.96
C ILE A 308 35.41 73.88 -21.66
N VAL A 309 34.10 73.94 -21.96
CA VAL A 309 33.31 72.77 -22.35
C VAL A 309 33.11 72.71 -23.87
N ASP A 310 33.94 71.92 -24.56
CA ASP A 310 33.65 71.47 -25.93
C ASP A 310 32.41 70.57 -25.95
N GLU A 311 31.69 70.53 -27.07
CA GLU A 311 30.40 69.84 -27.24
C GLU A 311 30.46 68.35 -26.87
N ASN A 312 31.63 67.70 -27.05
CA ASN A 312 31.86 66.32 -26.65
C ASN A 312 31.69 66.09 -25.13
N ILE A 313 32.17 67.03 -24.30
CA ILE A 313 31.99 66.95 -22.84
C ILE A 313 30.52 67.18 -22.48
N ARG A 314 29.85 68.12 -23.16
CA ARG A 314 28.42 68.39 -23.02
C ARG A 314 27.57 67.15 -23.32
N GLU A 315 27.89 66.44 -24.40
CA GLU A 315 27.20 65.22 -24.80
C GLU A 315 27.40 64.07 -23.78
N ARG A 316 28.62 63.92 -23.25
CA ARG A 316 28.90 62.94 -22.18
C ARG A 316 28.15 63.24 -20.88
N VAL A 317 28.04 64.51 -20.49
CA VAL A 317 27.24 64.92 -19.31
C VAL A 317 25.76 64.62 -19.52
N ARG A 318 25.19 64.96 -20.69
CA ARG A 318 23.79 64.61 -21.02
C ARG A 318 23.54 63.10 -21.02
N SER A 319 24.49 62.31 -21.52
CA SER A 319 24.42 60.85 -21.46
C SER A 319 24.43 60.36 -20.01
N MET A 320 25.33 60.89 -19.18
CA MET A 320 25.42 60.53 -17.77
C MET A 320 24.16 60.92 -16.99
N GLU A 321 23.57 62.09 -17.26
CA GLU A 321 22.28 62.49 -16.67
C GLU A 321 21.15 61.53 -17.06
N LYS A 322 21.11 61.09 -18.32
CA LYS A 322 20.16 60.08 -18.78
C LYS A 322 20.35 58.75 -18.06
N ASP A 323 21.59 58.30 -17.90
CA ASP A 323 21.91 57.06 -17.19
C ASP A 323 21.55 57.15 -15.70
N VAL A 324 21.82 58.28 -15.04
CA VAL A 324 21.41 58.53 -13.65
C VAL A 324 19.89 58.50 -13.50
N ASN A 325 19.14 59.09 -14.44
CA ASN A 325 17.67 59.04 -14.40
C ASN A 325 17.15 57.61 -14.60
N ASN A 326 17.71 56.86 -15.55
CA ASN A 326 17.35 55.45 -15.75
C ASN A 326 17.64 54.60 -14.50
N LEU A 327 18.77 54.85 -13.81
CA LEU A 327 19.10 54.17 -12.56
C LEU A 327 18.12 54.54 -11.44
N ARG A 328 17.67 55.79 -11.37
CA ARG A 328 16.69 56.25 -10.39
C ARG A 328 15.32 55.60 -10.61
N ASP A 329 14.89 55.51 -11.85
CA ASP A 329 13.63 54.84 -12.21
C ASP A 329 13.71 53.33 -11.91
N GLY A 330 14.82 52.69 -12.25
CA GLY A 330 15.08 51.29 -11.89
C GLY A 330 15.10 51.06 -10.37
N GLN A 331 15.64 51.99 -9.58
CA GLN A 331 15.58 51.92 -8.12
C GLN A 331 14.13 51.95 -7.62
N TYR A 332 13.29 52.83 -8.17
CA TYR A 332 11.88 52.92 -7.78
C TYR A 332 11.09 51.64 -8.12
N GLU A 333 11.36 51.02 -9.27
CA GLU A 333 10.77 49.73 -9.66
C GLU A 333 11.19 48.61 -8.69
N ILE A 334 12.47 48.54 -8.31
CA ILE A 334 12.97 47.56 -7.34
C ILE A 334 12.31 47.76 -5.97
N GLU A 335 12.18 49.00 -5.49
CA GLU A 335 11.51 49.31 -4.22
C GLU A 335 10.04 48.89 -4.22
N THR A 336 9.35 49.15 -5.33
CA THR A 336 7.95 48.72 -5.52
C THR A 336 7.84 47.18 -5.51
N ALA A 337 8.73 46.49 -6.23
CA ALA A 337 8.76 45.03 -6.26
C ALA A 337 9.04 44.42 -4.88
N MET A 338 9.92 45.03 -4.08
CA MET A 338 10.20 44.60 -2.72
C MET A 338 9.01 44.78 -1.79
N SER A 339 8.31 45.91 -1.87
CA SER A 339 7.09 46.13 -1.10
C SER A 339 6.04 45.05 -1.38
N ASN A 340 5.83 44.72 -2.66
CA ASN A 340 4.91 43.66 -3.08
C ASN A 340 5.36 42.26 -2.60
N MET A 341 6.67 41.98 -2.59
CA MET A 341 7.19 40.70 -2.06
C MET A 341 7.01 40.59 -0.55
N ASN A 342 7.24 41.66 0.20
CA ASN A 342 7.05 41.68 1.65
C ASN A 342 5.58 41.48 2.04
N GLU A 343 4.65 42.09 1.30
CA GLU A 343 3.22 41.86 1.49
C GLU A 343 2.86 40.39 1.29
N LYS A 344 3.30 39.79 0.16
CA LYS A 344 3.08 38.36 -0.12
C LYS A 344 3.67 37.43 0.94
N LEU A 345 4.87 37.74 1.45
CA LEU A 345 5.51 36.99 2.53
C LEU A 345 4.69 37.07 3.82
N SER A 346 4.13 38.24 4.14
CA SER A 346 3.25 38.41 5.29
C SER A 346 1.99 37.54 5.17
N THR A 347 1.30 37.59 4.02
CA THR A 347 0.10 36.77 3.78
C THR A 347 0.40 35.26 3.84
N PHE A 348 1.57 34.86 3.33
CA PHE A 348 2.00 33.46 3.37
C PHE A 348 2.24 32.99 4.83
N LYS A 349 2.91 33.82 5.64
CA LYS A 349 3.16 33.54 7.06
C LYS A 349 1.85 33.39 7.84
N GLU A 350 0.90 34.32 7.68
CA GLU A 350 -0.41 34.24 8.33
C GLU A 350 -1.19 32.97 7.94
N THR A 351 -1.05 32.53 6.69
CA THR A 351 -1.68 31.29 6.22
C THR A 351 -1.05 30.05 6.85
N LEU A 352 0.28 30.02 7.00
CA LEU A 352 0.98 28.94 7.69
C LEU A 352 0.58 28.85 9.17
N ASP A 353 0.55 29.99 9.88
CA ASP A 353 0.20 30.02 11.30
C ASP A 353 -1.24 29.53 11.53
N ARG A 354 -2.18 29.92 10.67
CA ARG A 354 -3.57 29.44 10.71
C ARG A 354 -3.68 27.92 10.49
N ASN A 355 -2.98 27.40 9.48
CA ASN A 355 -3.00 25.95 9.19
C ASN A 355 -2.36 25.13 10.32
N LEU A 356 -1.32 25.68 10.97
CA LEU A 356 -0.67 25.06 12.11
C LEU A 356 -1.64 24.95 13.30
N GLU A 357 -2.38 26.00 13.62
CA GLU A 357 -3.31 25.99 14.75
C GLU A 357 -4.54 25.11 14.49
N GLU A 358 -5.02 25.05 13.24
CA GLU A 358 -6.07 24.10 12.84
C GLU A 358 -5.60 22.65 13.00
N THR A 359 -4.37 22.35 12.58
CA THR A 359 -3.78 21.02 12.73
C THR A 359 -3.66 20.61 14.20
N LYS A 360 -3.20 21.52 15.05
CA LYS A 360 -3.08 21.31 16.50
C LYS A 360 -4.44 21.07 17.16
N THR A 361 -5.46 21.83 16.78
CA THR A 361 -6.84 21.65 17.27
C THR A 361 -7.40 20.28 16.86
N ASN A 362 -7.16 19.87 15.62
CA ASN A 362 -7.58 18.57 15.13
C ASN A 362 -6.90 17.42 15.88
N PHE A 363 -5.60 17.57 16.20
CA PHE A 363 -4.85 16.59 16.99
C PHE A 363 -5.45 16.40 18.38
N GLN A 364 -5.70 17.50 19.11
CA GLN A 364 -6.34 17.45 20.43
C GLN A 364 -7.71 16.75 20.38
N ARG A 365 -8.49 16.96 19.30
CA ARG A 365 -9.77 16.29 19.10
C ARG A 365 -9.63 14.78 18.89
N VAL A 366 -8.54 14.36 18.24
CA VAL A 366 -8.24 12.93 18.06
C VAL A 366 -7.81 12.30 19.38
N GLU A 367 -6.93 12.95 20.15
CA GLU A 367 -6.53 12.50 21.49
C GLU A 367 -7.74 12.32 22.41
N GLN A 368 -8.65 13.29 22.45
CA GLN A 368 -9.86 13.17 23.27
C GLN A 368 -10.75 11.99 22.85
N LYS A 369 -10.86 11.72 21.55
CA LYS A 369 -11.62 10.57 21.04
C LYS A 369 -10.94 9.25 21.41
N GLN A 370 -9.62 9.21 21.41
CA GLN A 370 -8.85 8.04 21.85
C GLN A 370 -9.12 7.75 23.33
N GLU A 371 -8.98 8.76 24.21
CA GLU A 371 -9.22 8.60 25.65
C GLU A 371 -10.66 8.14 25.95
N ASN A 372 -11.66 8.70 25.24
CA ASN A 372 -13.05 8.26 25.33
C ASN A 372 -13.22 6.79 24.90
N THR A 373 -12.53 6.38 23.83
CA THR A 373 -12.60 5.01 23.32
C THR A 373 -11.95 4.04 24.30
N GLU A 374 -10.80 4.39 24.88
CA GLU A 374 -10.12 3.60 25.92
C GLU A 374 -11.00 3.42 27.16
N THR A 375 -11.66 4.50 27.61
CA THR A 375 -12.59 4.47 28.73
C THR A 375 -13.77 3.54 28.46
N GLN A 376 -14.36 3.63 27.25
CA GLN A 376 -15.43 2.72 26.82
C GLN A 376 -14.95 1.26 26.80
N LEU A 377 -13.75 1.01 26.31
CA LEU A 377 -13.16 -0.33 26.24
C LEU A 377 -12.95 -0.92 27.65
N GLN A 378 -12.54 -0.09 28.61
CA GLN A 378 -12.36 -0.49 30.00
C GLN A 378 -13.70 -0.79 30.70
N SER A 379 -14.74 0.00 30.42
CA SER A 379 -16.10 -0.26 30.90
C SER A 379 -16.66 -1.59 30.35
N ILE A 380 -16.43 -1.86 29.07
CA ILE A 380 -16.79 -3.13 28.43
C ILE A 380 -16.06 -4.30 29.10
N LYS A 381 -14.74 -4.20 29.33
CA LYS A 381 -13.97 -5.26 30.02
C LYS A 381 -14.54 -5.57 31.42
N THR A 382 -14.96 -4.54 32.15
CA THR A 382 -15.52 -4.70 33.50
C THR A 382 -16.87 -5.40 33.45
N THR A 383 -17.74 -4.99 32.52
CA THR A 383 -19.06 -5.61 32.30
C THR A 383 -18.98 -7.07 31.86
N VAL A 384 -17.94 -7.44 31.09
CA VAL A 384 -17.74 -8.83 30.61
C VAL A 384 -17.12 -9.73 31.69
N SER A 385 -16.55 -9.16 32.76
CA SER A 385 -15.94 -9.91 33.87
C SER A 385 -16.91 -10.21 35.02
N HIS A 386 -18.17 -9.81 34.90
CA HIS A 386 -19.30 -10.14 35.77
C HIS A 386 -20.34 -10.89 34.95
#